data_AF-A0AA43D5P1-F1
#
_entry.id   AF-A0AA43D5P1-F1
#
_cell.length_a   1.000
_cell.length_b   1.000
_cell.length_c   1.000
_cell.angle_alpha   90.00
_cell.angle_beta   90.00
_cell.angle_gamma   90.00
#
_symmetry.space_group_name_H-M   'P 1'
#
loop_
_entity.id
_entity.type
_entity.pdbx_description
1 polymer ?
#
loop_
_entity_poly.entity_id
_entity_poly.type
_entity_poly.pdbx_seq_one_letter_code
_entity_poly.pdbx_strand_id
1 'polypeptide(L)'
;MEKIPQSLDDKILRYLDGELNTAEGLAFEEELNQNDSLKKRLDQLQDIHLTMRGKMIEHPSKNFTQAVMRKLDQYPVQARSFSIRNGILLLSGVLVAVGIASILVSAGVFDNLNTTIDLNQVELPKKYFERSLPSIPFSGKVIVNIIIILNLGLAWLVLDRAILKPLFQRRLQGDH
;
A
#
# COMPACT_ATOMS: atom_id res chain seq x y z
N MET A 1 -18.37 -29.27 47.46
CA MET A 1 -17.82 -28.28 46.51
C MET A 1 -18.97 -27.81 45.64
N GLU A 2 -19.48 -26.61 45.90
CA GLU A 2 -20.55 -26.05 45.07
C GLU A 2 -20.02 -25.85 43.65
N LYS A 3 -20.73 -26.41 42.67
CA LYS A 3 -20.37 -26.28 41.26
C LYS A 3 -20.88 -24.92 40.80
N ILE A 4 -19.97 -23.98 40.60
CA ILE A 4 -20.28 -22.73 39.90
C ILE A 4 -20.70 -23.10 38.47
N PRO A 5 -21.77 -22.50 37.93
CA PRO A 5 -22.18 -22.77 36.56
C PRO A 5 -21.06 -22.40 35.58
N GLN A 6 -20.87 -23.23 34.56
CA GLN A 6 -19.76 -23.15 33.62
C GLN A 6 -19.65 -21.78 32.92
N SER A 7 -20.78 -21.12 32.67
CA SER A 7 -20.84 -19.76 32.11
C SER A 7 -20.23 -18.68 33.00
N LEU A 8 -20.26 -18.87 34.33
CA LEU A 8 -19.60 -17.96 35.28
C LEU A 8 -18.11 -18.25 35.38
N ASP A 9 -17.69 -19.53 35.29
CA ASP A 9 -16.27 -19.89 35.24
C ASP A 9 -15.59 -19.31 33.98
N ASP A 10 -16.26 -19.36 32.83
CA ASP A 10 -15.78 -18.72 31.59
C ASP A 10 -15.68 -17.19 31.72
N LYS A 11 -16.61 -16.56 32.44
CA LYS A 11 -16.60 -15.11 32.72
C LYS A 11 -15.42 -14.73 33.63
N ILE A 12 -15.09 -15.56 34.63
CA ILE A 12 -13.92 -15.36 35.50
C ILE A 12 -12.61 -15.41 34.69
N LEU A 13 -12.49 -16.37 33.76
CA LEU A 13 -11.30 -16.49 32.90
C LEU A 13 -11.13 -15.25 32.00
N ARG A 14 -12.20 -14.82 31.34
CA ARG A 14 -12.19 -13.60 30.51
C ARG A 14 -11.84 -12.34 31.29
N TYR A 15 -12.23 -12.27 32.58
CA TYR A 15 -11.80 -11.18 33.47
C TYR A 15 -10.30 -11.25 33.77
N LEU A 16 -9.75 -12.43 34.09
CA LEU A 16 -8.32 -12.61 34.36
C LEU A 16 -7.44 -12.34 33.13
N ASP A 17 -7.93 -12.64 31.93
CA ASP A 17 -7.24 -12.37 30.66
C ASP A 17 -7.37 -10.92 30.19
N GLY A 18 -8.20 -10.11 30.86
CA GLY A 18 -8.43 -8.69 30.51
C GLY A 18 -9.28 -8.49 29.24
N GLU A 19 -10.05 -9.49 28.83
CA GLU A 19 -10.91 -9.45 27.64
C GLU A 19 -12.29 -8.82 27.90
N LEU A 20 -12.58 -8.44 29.14
CA LEU A 20 -13.83 -7.77 29.48
C LEU A 20 -13.75 -6.27 29.19
N ASN A 21 -14.82 -5.73 28.62
CA ASN A 21 -14.97 -4.29 28.43
C ASN A 21 -15.09 -3.58 29.78
N THR A 22 -14.75 -2.29 29.84
CA THR A 22 -14.74 -1.49 31.08
C THR A 22 -16.08 -1.52 31.84
N ALA A 23 -17.21 -1.52 31.11
CA ALA A 23 -18.55 -1.64 31.71
C ALA A 23 -18.86 -3.05 32.23
N GLU A 24 -18.37 -4.09 31.56
CA GLU A 24 -18.56 -5.50 31.96
C GLU A 24 -17.69 -5.85 33.17
N GLY A 25 -16.49 -5.26 33.26
CA GLY A 25 -15.58 -5.40 34.39
C GLY A 25 -16.17 -4.83 35.67
N LEU A 26 -16.74 -3.62 35.63
CA LEU A 26 -17.38 -2.99 36.80
C LEU A 26 -18.60 -3.78 37.29
N ALA A 27 -19.46 -4.24 36.37
CA ALA A 27 -20.60 -5.08 36.73
C ALA A 27 -20.18 -6.43 37.33
N PHE A 28 -19.07 -6.99 36.85
CA PHE A 28 -18.51 -8.22 37.39
C PHE A 28 -17.85 -8.03 38.77
N GLU A 29 -17.22 -6.88 39.03
CA GLU A 29 -16.71 -6.53 40.35
C GLU A 29 -17.83 -6.33 41.39
N GLU A 30 -18.97 -5.79 40.98
CA GLU A 30 -20.17 -5.74 41.83
C GLU A 30 -20.71 -7.15 42.12
N GLU A 31 -20.72 -8.04 41.12
CA GLU A 31 -21.15 -9.44 41.25
C GLU A 31 -20.19 -10.25 42.15
N LEU A 32 -18.88 -9.97 42.08
CA LEU A 32 -17.84 -10.52 42.96
C LEU A 32 -18.04 -10.11 44.42
N ASN A 33 -18.47 -8.87 44.68
CA ASN A 33 -18.72 -8.37 46.02
C ASN A 33 -20.00 -8.96 46.64
N GLN A 34 -20.95 -9.39 45.82
CA GLN A 34 -22.21 -9.99 46.27
C GLN A 34 -22.11 -11.50 46.50
N ASN A 35 -21.09 -12.17 45.93
CA ASN A 35 -20.98 -13.63 45.95
C ASN A 35 -19.62 -14.14 46.44
N ASP A 36 -19.57 -14.52 47.72
CA ASP A 36 -18.38 -15.09 48.37
C ASP A 36 -17.85 -16.38 47.73
N SER A 37 -18.72 -17.18 47.09
CA SER A 37 -18.30 -18.41 46.41
C SER A 37 -17.49 -18.11 45.14
N LEU A 38 -17.86 -17.04 44.44
CA LEU A 38 -17.25 -16.59 43.19
C LEU A 38 -15.88 -15.95 43.45
N LYS A 39 -15.78 -15.17 44.54
CA LYS A 39 -14.50 -14.62 45.03
C LYS A 39 -13.50 -15.72 45.40
N LYS A 40 -13.93 -16.74 46.15
CA LYS A 40 -13.07 -17.89 46.48
C LYS A 40 -12.56 -18.63 45.25
N ARG A 41 -13.38 -18.72 44.19
CA ARG A 41 -12.99 -19.34 42.93
C ARG A 41 -11.96 -18.50 42.17
N LEU A 42 -12.16 -17.19 42.13
CA LEU A 42 -11.20 -16.24 41.55
C LEU A 42 -9.85 -16.31 42.27
N ASP A 43 -9.85 -16.31 43.60
CA ASP A 43 -8.63 -16.42 44.41
C ASP A 43 -7.89 -17.73 44.13
N GLN A 44 -8.60 -18.86 43.99
CA GLN A 44 -8.01 -20.14 43.61
C GLN A 44 -7.37 -20.10 42.22
N LEU A 45 -8.04 -19.51 41.24
CA LEU A 45 -7.52 -19.40 39.88
C LEU A 45 -6.30 -18.46 39.82
N GLN A 46 -6.32 -17.38 40.60
CA GLN A 46 -5.19 -16.47 40.72
C GLN A 46 -3.98 -17.16 41.36
N ASP A 47 -4.19 -17.97 42.40
CA ASP A 47 -3.12 -18.74 43.05
C ASP A 47 -2.49 -19.77 42.09
N ILE A 48 -3.33 -20.46 41.29
CA ILE A 48 -2.88 -21.37 40.23
C ILE A 48 -2.09 -20.59 39.17
N HIS A 49 -2.59 -19.44 38.71
CA HIS A 49 -1.90 -18.60 37.73
C HIS A 49 -0.54 -18.11 38.24
N LEU A 50 -0.46 -17.66 39.49
CA LEU A 50 0.80 -17.26 40.13
C LEU A 50 1.78 -18.43 40.27
N THR A 51 1.28 -19.60 40.66
CA THR A 51 2.08 -20.83 40.74
C THR A 51 2.63 -21.26 39.37
N MET A 52 1.83 -21.09 38.31
CA MET A 52 2.27 -21.37 36.93
C MET A 52 3.24 -20.31 36.42
N ARG A 53 3.06 -19.03 36.77
CA ARG A 53 3.97 -17.93 36.41
C ARG A 53 5.35 -18.11 37.03
N GLY A 54 5.44 -18.72 38.22
CA GLY A 54 6.70 -19.06 38.88
C GLY A 54 7.47 -20.20 38.22
N LYS A 55 6.82 -21.04 37.41
CA LYS A 55 7.49 -22.03 36.57
C LYS A 55 7.97 -21.34 35.30
N MET A 56 9.20 -20.80 35.38
CA MET A 56 9.95 -20.24 34.26
C MET A 56 9.81 -21.14 33.02
N ILE A 57 8.99 -20.71 32.07
CA ILE A 57 9.02 -21.23 30.71
C ILE A 57 10.35 -20.73 30.14
N GLU A 58 11.24 -21.69 29.88
CA GLU A 58 12.48 -21.62 29.11
C GLU A 58 13.01 -20.20 28.86
N HIS A 59 14.14 -19.89 29.49
CA HIS A 59 14.91 -18.70 29.11
C HIS A 59 15.04 -18.65 27.58
N PRO A 60 14.53 -17.59 26.92
CA PRO A 60 14.69 -17.47 25.49
C PRO A 60 16.18 -17.56 25.19
N SER A 61 16.53 -18.31 24.15
CA SER A 61 17.94 -18.45 23.75
C SER A 61 18.56 -17.05 23.65
N LYS A 62 19.85 -16.90 23.99
CA LYS A 62 20.55 -15.60 24.04
C LYS A 62 20.36 -14.76 22.76
N ASN A 63 20.04 -15.41 21.65
CA ASN A 63 19.88 -14.79 20.33
C ASN A 63 18.42 -14.63 19.90
N PHE A 64 17.43 -15.01 20.70
CA PHE A 64 16.01 -14.91 20.34
C PHE A 64 15.60 -13.46 20.12
N THR A 65 15.92 -12.56 21.07
CA THR A 65 15.61 -11.14 20.97
C THR A 65 16.29 -10.51 19.75
N GLN A 66 17.57 -10.84 19.51
CA GLN A 66 18.28 -10.38 18.30
C GLN A 66 17.65 -10.92 17.01
N ALA A 67 17.22 -12.19 17.00
CA ALA A 67 16.59 -12.81 15.84
C ALA A 67 15.21 -12.21 15.53
N VAL A 68 14.43 -11.88 16.56
CA VAL A 68 13.11 -11.23 16.44
C VAL A 68 13.27 -9.77 16.01
N MET A 69 14.15 -9.01 16.66
CA MET A 69 14.40 -7.60 16.32
C MET A 69 14.96 -7.45 14.90
N ARG A 70 15.87 -8.34 14.48
CA ARG A 70 16.37 -8.37 13.11
C ARG A 70 15.26 -8.61 12.08
N LYS A 71 14.23 -9.41 12.42
CA LYS A 71 13.10 -9.70 11.52
C LYS A 71 12.05 -8.59 11.50
N LEU A 72 11.95 -7.77 12.55
CA LEU A 72 11.07 -6.60 12.58
C LEU A 72 11.56 -5.51 11.63
N ASP A 73 12.87 -5.25 11.61
CA ASP A 73 13.49 -4.29 10.68
C ASP A 73 13.54 -4.78 9.22
N GLN A 74 13.39 -6.09 9.01
CA GLN A 74 13.37 -6.71 7.68
C GLN A 74 12.01 -6.62 6.97
N TYR A 75 11.04 -5.92 7.55
CA TYR A 75 9.84 -5.49 6.85
C TYR A 75 9.93 -4.00 6.45
N PRO A 76 10.91 -3.56 5.63
CA PRO A 76 10.64 -2.38 4.84
C PRO A 76 9.53 -2.79 3.89
N VAL A 77 8.43 -2.04 3.93
CA VAL A 77 7.41 -1.99 2.87
C VAL A 77 8.16 -2.18 1.56
N GLN A 78 8.05 -3.36 0.95
CA GLN A 78 8.65 -3.64 -0.35
C GLN A 78 7.85 -2.85 -1.37
N ALA A 79 8.01 -1.53 -1.35
CA ALA A 79 7.71 -0.69 -2.46
C ALA A 79 8.49 -1.32 -3.61
N ARG A 80 7.73 -1.84 -4.56
CA ARG A 80 8.16 -2.47 -5.81
C ARG A 80 9.07 -1.48 -6.54
N SER A 81 10.31 -1.37 -6.07
CA SER A 81 11.28 -0.40 -6.53
C SER A 81 11.85 -1.00 -7.80
N PHE A 82 11.56 -0.36 -8.91
CA PHE A 82 12.15 -0.75 -10.19
C PHE A 82 13.66 -0.83 -10.00
N SER A 83 14.24 -2.00 -10.30
CA SER A 83 15.70 -2.18 -10.25
C SER A 83 16.38 -1.08 -11.08
N ILE A 84 17.38 -0.40 -10.52
CA ILE A 84 18.08 0.73 -11.17
C ILE A 84 18.54 0.37 -12.60
N ARG A 85 18.95 -0.89 -12.82
CA ARG A 85 19.35 -1.38 -14.16
C ARG A 85 18.19 -1.35 -15.15
N ASN A 86 17.00 -1.76 -14.71
CA ASN A 86 15.78 -1.73 -15.52
C ASN A 86 15.31 -0.28 -15.73
N GLY A 87 15.51 0.59 -14.74
CA GLY A 87 15.23 2.03 -14.85
C GLY A 87 16.11 2.72 -15.90
N ILE A 88 17.42 2.44 -15.92
CA ILE A 88 18.35 2.98 -16.91
C ILE A 88 18.06 2.43 -18.31
N LEU A 89 17.77 1.13 -18.43
CA LEU A 89 17.42 0.51 -19.71
C LEU A 89 16.13 1.11 -20.29
N LEU A 90 15.11 1.30 -19.43
CA LEU A 90 13.86 1.94 -19.82
C LEU A 90 14.08 3.40 -20.24
N LEU A 91 14.85 4.17 -19.47
CA LEU A 91 15.18 5.56 -19.82
C LEU A 91 15.91 5.64 -21.17
N SER A 92 16.88 4.76 -21.40
CA SER A 92 17.60 4.69 -22.67
C SER A 92 16.67 4.39 -23.84
N GLY A 93 15.77 3.40 -23.69
CA GLY A 93 14.79 3.08 -24.72
C GLY A 93 13.85 4.24 -25.05
N VAL A 94 13.34 4.95 -24.03
CA VAL A 94 12.48 6.12 -24.23
C VAL A 94 13.24 7.27 -24.91
N LEU A 95 14.49 7.52 -24.54
CA LEU A 95 15.33 8.55 -25.19
C LEU A 95 15.56 8.25 -26.67
N VAL A 96 15.86 6.99 -27.02
CA VAL A 96 16.04 6.57 -28.41
C VAL A 96 14.73 6.75 -29.19
N ALA A 97 13.60 6.33 -28.63
CA ALA A 97 12.30 6.48 -29.27
C ALA A 97 11.94 7.95 -29.52
N VAL A 98 12.17 8.83 -28.53
CA VAL A 98 11.96 10.27 -28.67
C VAL A 98 12.89 10.87 -29.73
N GLY A 99 14.17 10.49 -29.74
CA GLY A 99 15.12 10.96 -30.75
C GLY A 99 14.72 10.59 -32.18
N ILE A 100 14.29 9.34 -32.39
CA ILE A 100 13.79 8.88 -33.70
C ILE A 100 12.52 9.65 -34.08
N ALA A 101 11.57 9.81 -33.15
CA ALA A 101 10.34 10.55 -33.40
C ALA A 101 10.62 12.03 -33.76
N SER A 102 11.54 12.69 -33.06
CA SER A 102 11.94 14.07 -33.37
C SER A 102 12.60 14.19 -34.75
N ILE A 103 13.45 13.24 -35.14
CA ILE A 103 14.05 13.21 -36.48
C ILE A 103 12.96 13.06 -37.55
N LEU A 104 12.00 12.15 -37.37
CA LEU A 104 10.89 11.93 -38.31
C LEU A 104 10.01 13.18 -38.46
N VAL A 105 9.73 13.89 -37.35
CA VAL A 105 9.01 15.17 -37.38
C VAL A 105 9.80 16.24 -38.11
N SER A 106 11.10 16.35 -37.86
CA SER A 106 11.97 17.32 -38.54
C SER A 106 12.15 17.02 -40.02
N ALA A 107 12.12 15.75 -40.42
CA ALA A 107 12.19 15.30 -41.81
C ALA A 107 10.88 15.53 -42.57
N GLY A 108 9.84 16.06 -41.92
CA GLY A 108 8.57 16.40 -42.56
C GLY A 108 7.71 15.20 -42.92
N VAL A 109 8.00 14.01 -42.40
CA VAL A 109 7.24 12.77 -42.69
C VAL A 109 5.76 12.91 -42.33
N PHE A 110 5.44 13.75 -41.33
CA PHE A 110 4.08 13.98 -40.86
C PHE A 110 3.43 15.27 -41.39
N ASP A 111 4.12 16.05 -42.23
CA ASP A 111 3.59 17.32 -42.76
C ASP A 111 2.45 17.09 -43.78
N ASN A 112 2.44 15.94 -44.45
CA ASN A 112 1.42 15.56 -45.43
C ASN A 112 0.22 14.83 -44.84
N LEU A 113 0.27 14.48 -43.54
CA LEU A 113 -0.85 13.84 -42.84
C LEU A 113 -1.82 14.91 -42.33
N ASN A 114 -2.54 15.54 -43.25
CA ASN A 114 -3.65 16.42 -42.94
C ASN A 114 -4.94 15.60 -42.97
N THR A 115 -5.34 15.07 -41.82
CA THR A 115 -6.64 14.42 -41.66
C THR A 115 -7.66 15.47 -41.25
N THR A 116 -8.56 15.81 -42.16
CA THR A 116 -9.76 16.58 -41.84
C THR A 116 -10.76 15.65 -41.16
N ILE A 117 -11.04 15.87 -39.87
CA ILE A 117 -12.14 15.21 -39.21
C ILE A 117 -13.41 15.89 -39.72
N ASP A 118 -14.10 15.26 -40.64
CA ASP A 118 -15.41 15.71 -41.12
C ASP A 118 -16.47 15.20 -40.14
N LEU A 119 -16.91 16.08 -39.24
CA LEU A 119 -17.93 15.77 -38.23
C LEU A 119 -19.30 15.45 -38.86
N ASN A 120 -19.47 15.63 -40.17
CA ASN A 120 -20.70 15.26 -40.89
C ASN A 120 -20.77 13.76 -41.24
N GLN A 121 -19.67 13.02 -41.08
CA GLN A 121 -19.62 11.56 -41.31
C GLN A 121 -19.97 10.75 -40.05
N VAL A 122 -20.11 11.42 -38.90
CA VAL A 122 -20.70 10.83 -37.70
C VAL A 122 -22.20 10.94 -37.86
N GLU A 123 -22.93 9.81 -37.88
CA GLU A 123 -24.40 9.76 -37.96
C GLU A 123 -25.06 10.34 -36.71
N LEU A 124 -24.91 11.65 -36.49
CA LEU A 124 -25.61 12.36 -35.44
C LEU A 124 -27.06 12.58 -35.92
N PRO A 125 -28.07 12.29 -35.08
CA PRO A 125 -29.46 12.44 -35.46
C PRO A 125 -29.74 13.91 -35.86
N LYS A 126 -30.00 14.11 -37.16
CA LYS A 126 -30.14 15.40 -37.87
C LYS A 126 -31.30 16.30 -37.39
N LYS A 127 -31.89 16.01 -36.24
CA LYS A 127 -33.11 16.67 -35.74
C LYS A 127 -32.84 17.98 -34.99
N TYR A 128 -31.57 18.29 -34.66
CA TYR A 128 -31.21 19.46 -33.84
C TYR A 128 -30.06 20.33 -34.40
N PHE A 129 -29.48 19.98 -35.54
CA PHE A 129 -28.32 20.71 -36.11
C PHE A 129 -28.48 20.89 -37.63
N GLU A 130 -28.96 22.05 -38.07
CA GLU A 130 -29.12 22.43 -39.50
C GLU A 130 -27.88 23.12 -40.09
N ARG A 131 -26.77 23.19 -39.35
CA ARG A 131 -25.55 23.88 -39.79
C ARG A 131 -24.42 22.88 -39.92
N SER A 132 -23.84 22.77 -41.12
CA SER A 132 -22.60 22.02 -41.36
C SER A 132 -21.54 22.49 -40.37
N LEU A 133 -21.12 21.62 -39.46
CA LEU A 133 -20.07 21.93 -38.50
C LEU A 133 -18.77 22.17 -39.28
N PRO A 134 -18.01 23.24 -38.97
CA PRO A 134 -16.75 23.51 -39.66
C PRO A 134 -15.78 22.35 -39.41
N SER A 135 -15.23 21.79 -40.49
CA SER A 135 -14.18 20.79 -40.39
C SER A 135 -12.93 21.42 -39.78
N ILE A 136 -12.45 20.86 -38.67
CA ILE A 136 -11.22 21.35 -38.03
C ILE A 136 -10.05 20.60 -38.69
N PRO A 137 -9.13 21.29 -39.37
CA PRO A 137 -7.94 20.65 -39.93
C PRO A 137 -7.02 20.26 -38.77
N PHE A 138 -6.86 18.95 -38.55
CA PHE A 138 -5.87 18.42 -37.61
C PHE A 138 -4.61 18.01 -38.39
N SER A 139 -3.49 18.66 -38.07
CA SER A 139 -2.19 18.31 -38.63
C SER A 139 -1.59 17.13 -37.86
N GLY A 140 -1.18 16.08 -38.56
CA GLY A 140 -0.47 14.93 -37.98
C GLY A 140 0.78 15.34 -37.21
N LYS A 141 1.43 16.45 -37.61
CA LYS A 141 2.55 17.06 -36.87
C LYS A 141 2.18 17.44 -35.44
N VAL A 142 0.98 17.98 -35.22
CA VAL A 142 0.49 18.36 -33.89
C VAL A 142 0.26 17.11 -33.04
N ILE A 143 -0.32 16.05 -33.60
CA ILE A 143 -0.56 14.78 -32.91
C ILE A 143 0.76 14.16 -32.45
N VAL A 144 1.74 14.07 -33.35
CA VAL A 144 3.06 13.49 -33.02
C VAL A 144 3.80 14.36 -32.01
N ASN A 145 3.72 15.68 -32.11
CA ASN A 145 4.31 16.57 -31.10
C ASN A 145 3.69 16.37 -29.70
N ILE A 146 2.37 16.18 -29.60
CA ILE A 146 1.70 15.85 -28.33
C ILE A 146 2.23 14.53 -27.77
N ILE A 147 2.39 13.50 -28.61
CA ILE A 147 2.93 12.20 -28.22
C ILE A 147 4.39 12.32 -27.73
N ILE A 148 5.21 13.14 -28.39
CA ILE A 148 6.59 13.41 -27.97
C ILE A 148 6.61 14.07 -26.60
N ILE A 149 5.80 15.11 -26.37
CA ILE A 149 5.70 15.80 -25.08
C ILE A 149 5.27 14.83 -23.98
N LEU A 150 4.31 13.95 -24.25
CA LEU A 150 3.84 12.96 -23.29
C LEU A 150 4.93 11.92 -22.95
N ASN A 151 5.67 11.44 -23.96
CA ASN A 151 6.82 10.56 -23.75
C ASN A 151 7.96 11.24 -22.98
N LEU A 152 8.17 12.54 -23.19
CA LEU A 152 9.14 13.32 -22.43
C LEU A 152 8.73 13.46 -20.95
N GLY A 153 7.44 13.67 -20.68
CA GLY A 153 6.88 13.64 -19.34
C GLY A 153 7.04 12.28 -18.64
N LEU A 154 6.80 11.18 -19.37
CA LEU A 154 7.07 9.83 -18.87
C LEU A 154 8.55 9.60 -18.59
N ALA A 155 9.45 10.04 -19.49
CA ALA A 155 10.89 9.93 -19.29
C ALA A 155 11.34 10.67 -18.01
N TRP A 156 10.79 11.85 -17.76
CA TRP A 156 11.06 12.62 -16.55
C TRP A 156 10.55 11.93 -15.28
N LEU A 157 9.33 11.37 -15.32
CA LEU A 157 8.77 10.60 -14.21
C LEU A 157 9.59 9.34 -13.91
N VAL A 158 10.03 8.63 -14.95
CA VAL A 158 10.91 7.46 -14.84
C VAL A 158 12.25 7.86 -14.23
N LEU A 159 12.84 8.97 -14.69
CA LEU A 159 14.09 9.48 -14.14
C LEU A 159 13.98 9.75 -12.64
N ASP A 160 12.94 10.47 -12.21
CA ASP A 160 12.72 10.78 -10.79
C ASP A 160 12.49 9.51 -9.96
N ARG A 161 11.53 8.67 -10.39
CA ARG A 161 11.05 7.57 -9.56
C ARG A 161 11.91 6.32 -9.65
N ALA A 162 12.46 6.00 -10.81
CA ALA A 162 13.21 4.76 -11.05
C ALA A 162 14.73 4.92 -10.93
N ILE A 163 15.27 6.14 -11.05
CA ILE A 163 16.72 6.38 -11.00
C ILE A 163 17.11 7.26 -9.81
N LEU A 164 16.55 8.46 -9.68
CA LEU A 164 16.97 9.42 -8.65
C LEU A 164 16.68 8.90 -7.23
N LYS A 165 15.43 8.51 -6.94
CA LYS A 165 15.05 7.99 -5.61
C LYS A 165 15.92 6.82 -5.12
N PRO A 166 16.10 5.72 -5.88
CA PRO A 166 16.93 4.62 -5.41
C PRO A 166 18.43 4.96 -5.36
N LEU A 167 18.92 5.88 -6.19
CA LEU A 167 20.31 6.35 -6.13
C LEU A 167 20.59 7.17 -4.87
N PHE A 168 19.67 8.06 -4.47
CA PHE A 168 19.81 8.83 -3.23
C PHE A 168 19.62 7.97 -1.98
N GLN A 169 18.67 7.03 -2.00
CA GLN A 169 18.47 6.07 -0.89
C GLN A 169 19.71 5.20 -0.65
N ARG A 170 20.41 4.77 -1.71
CA ARG A 170 21.65 4.00 -1.59
C ARG A 170 22.80 4.81 -0.96
N ARG A 171 22.90 6.11 -1.25
CA ARG A 171 23.93 6.97 -0.67
C ARG A 171 23.66 7.25 0.81
N LEU A 172 22.40 7.40 1.21
CA LEU A 172 22.02 7.61 2.61
C LEU A 172 22.23 6.37 3.50
N GLN A 173 22.25 5.16 2.93
CA GLN A 173 22.49 3.91 3.66
C GLN A 173 23.97 3.47 3.65
N GLY A 174 24.83 4.11 2.85
CA GLY A 174 26.23 3.71 2.66
C GLY A 174 27.26 4.38 3.57
N ASP A 175 26.83 5.24 4.51
CA ASP A 175 27.71 6.03 5.40
C ASP A 175 27.82 5.44 6.83
N HIS A 176 27.74 4.10 6.97
CA HIS A 176 28.06 3.39 8.22
C HIS A 176 29.07 2.27 8.01
#